data_AF-A0A1W1I1F1-F1
#
_entry.id   AF-A0A1W1I1F1-F1
#
_cell.length_a   1.000
_cell.length_b   1.000
_cell.length_c   1.000
_cell.angle_alpha   90.00
_cell.angle_beta   90.00
_cell.angle_gamma   90.00
#
_symmetry.space_group_name_H-M   'P 1'
#
loop_
_entity.id
_entity.type
_entity.pdbx_description
1 polymer ?
#
loop_
_entity_poly.entity_id
_entity_poly.type
_entity_poly.pdbx_seq_one_letter_code
_entity_poly.pdbx_strand_id
1 'polypeptide(L)'
;MDIFSFKLGLLSFWGLWFASACSTNLCDGFRTWGIFHRTWPFASGNFKNLTDAIQVWSPPWWLSWLLFSAVVSWQLLAALLFGWAVLSSLMKGSMDLAIINSAFTVALGLWVAFMLVDEILKQYDTEHNHILFFMAQLLSFMPIYVLPS
;
A
#
# COMPACT_ATOMS: atom_id res chain seq x y z
N MET A 1 -20.35 18.71 -3.92
CA MET A 1 -19.82 17.56 -3.18
C MET A 1 -19.81 17.95 -1.73
N ASP A 2 -20.59 17.28 -0.88
CA ASP A 2 -20.57 17.55 0.56
C ASP A 2 -19.29 16.99 1.21
N ILE A 3 -19.04 17.39 2.45
CA ILE A 3 -17.81 17.01 3.17
C ILE A 3 -17.76 15.50 3.42
N PHE A 4 -18.91 14.87 3.68
CA PHE A 4 -19.01 13.41 3.83
C PHE A 4 -18.55 12.66 2.57
N SER A 5 -19.06 13.05 1.40
CA SER A 5 -18.68 12.50 0.10
C SER A 5 -17.20 12.75 -0.21
N PHE A 6 -16.66 13.90 0.21
CA PHE A 6 -15.24 14.19 0.11
C PHE A 6 -14.37 13.23 0.90
N LYS A 7 -14.69 13.03 2.18
CA LYS A 7 -13.97 12.07 3.03
C LYS A 7 -14.09 10.64 2.47
N LEU A 8 -15.27 10.23 2.01
CA LEU A 8 -15.46 8.94 1.32
C LEU A 8 -14.62 8.83 0.05
N GLY A 9 -14.51 9.91 -0.73
CA GLY A 9 -13.67 9.98 -1.92
C GLY A 9 -12.20 9.70 -1.60
N LEU A 10 -11.68 10.27 -0.51
CA LEU A 10 -10.31 10.01 -0.05
C LEU A 10 -10.11 8.54 0.36
N LEU A 11 -11.06 7.96 1.11
CA LEU A 11 -10.99 6.54 1.49
C LEU A 11 -11.05 5.62 0.27
N SER A 12 -11.94 5.92 -0.67
CA SER A 12 -12.12 5.16 -1.91
C SER A 12 -10.86 5.24 -2.79
N PHE A 13 -10.26 6.43 -2.91
CA PHE A 13 -9.00 6.62 -3.63
C PHE A 13 -7.91 5.71 -3.06
N TRP A 14 -7.67 5.74 -1.74
CA TRP A 14 -6.64 4.91 -1.13
C TRP A 14 -6.94 3.41 -1.22
N GLY A 15 -8.21 3.02 -1.08
CA GLY A 15 -8.64 1.63 -1.29
C GLY A 15 -8.33 1.14 -2.71
N LEU A 16 -8.67 1.92 -3.72
CA LEU A 16 -8.37 1.60 -5.13
C LEU A 16 -6.88 1.62 -5.44
N TRP A 17 -6.14 2.56 -4.85
CA TRP A 17 -4.70 2.65 -5.01
C TRP A 17 -4.01 1.39 -4.46
N PHE A 18 -4.34 0.98 -3.23
CA PHE A 18 -3.79 -0.25 -2.64
C PHE A 18 -4.25 -1.51 -3.36
N ALA A 19 -5.50 -1.58 -3.80
CA ALA A 19 -5.99 -2.70 -4.61
C ALA A 19 -5.19 -2.83 -5.92
N SER A 20 -4.88 -1.70 -6.58
CA SER A 20 -4.06 -1.67 -7.79
C SER A 20 -2.61 -2.09 -7.51
N ALA A 21 -1.99 -1.56 -6.45
CA ALA A 21 -0.64 -1.93 -6.03
C ALA A 21 -0.54 -3.43 -5.69
N CYS A 22 -1.49 -3.95 -4.91
CA CYS A 22 -1.60 -5.37 -4.57
C CYS A 22 -1.76 -6.23 -5.83
N SER A 23 -2.66 -5.84 -6.74
CA SER A 23 -2.94 -6.61 -7.96
C SER A 23 -1.72 -6.67 -8.89
N THR A 24 -1.03 -5.55 -9.10
CA THR A 24 0.18 -5.52 -9.92
C THR A 24 1.34 -6.29 -9.29
N ASN A 25 1.47 -6.29 -7.96
CA ASN A 25 2.47 -7.11 -7.25
C ASN A 25 2.12 -8.60 -7.28
N LEU A 26 0.85 -8.98 -7.10
CA LEU A 26 0.40 -10.38 -7.25
C LEU A 26 0.74 -10.91 -8.64
N CYS A 27 0.45 -10.12 -9.68
CA CYS A 27 0.78 -10.48 -11.06
C CYS A 27 2.30 -10.57 -11.28
N ASP A 28 3.11 -9.76 -10.60
CA ASP A 28 4.57 -9.84 -10.67
C ASP A 28 5.10 -11.13 -10.00
N GLY A 29 4.50 -11.54 -8.88
CA GLY A 29 4.76 -12.84 -8.26
C GLY A 29 4.41 -14.00 -9.19
N PHE A 30 3.22 -13.98 -9.80
CA PHE A 30 2.78 -15.01 -10.76
C PHE A 30 3.65 -15.06 -12.01
N ARG A 31 4.11 -13.90 -12.51
CA ARG A 31 5.08 -13.82 -13.60
C ARG A 31 6.41 -14.48 -13.21
N THR A 32 6.89 -14.23 -12.00
CA THR A 32 8.15 -14.78 -11.49
C THR A 32 8.07 -16.29 -11.25
N TRP A 33 6.91 -16.80 -10.82
CA TRP A 33 6.63 -18.23 -10.74
C TRP A 33 6.38 -18.92 -12.09
N GLY A 34 6.34 -18.17 -13.19
CA GLY A 34 6.10 -18.71 -14.54
C GLY A 34 4.64 -19.07 -14.83
N ILE A 35 3.69 -18.62 -13.99
CA ILE A 35 2.25 -18.75 -14.24
C ILE A 35 1.85 -17.79 -15.37
N PHE A 36 2.40 -16.57 -15.37
CA PHE A 36 2.19 -15.60 -16.45
C PHE A 36 3.39 -15.52 -17.38
N HIS A 37 3.12 -15.16 -18.64
CA HIS A 37 4.16 -14.93 -19.63
C HIS A 37 5.08 -13.78 -19.18
N ARG A 38 6.37 -13.85 -19.52
CA ARG A 38 7.38 -12.86 -19.10
C ARG A 38 7.06 -11.43 -19.57
N THR A 39 6.34 -11.30 -20.68
CA THR A 39 5.92 -10.00 -21.24
C THR A 39 4.55 -9.54 -20.73
N TRP A 40 3.99 -10.18 -19.70
CA TRP A 40 2.73 -9.74 -19.12
C TRP A 40 2.87 -8.29 -18.62
N PRO A 41 2.07 -7.35 -19.15
CA PRO A 41 2.30 -5.92 -18.94
C PRO A 41 1.81 -5.45 -17.56
N PHE A 42 0.86 -6.16 -16.96
CA PHE A 42 0.27 -5.79 -15.68
C PHE A 42 1.03 -6.43 -14.52
N ALA A 43 2.32 -6.11 -14.41
CA ALA A 43 3.21 -6.56 -13.34
C ALA A 43 4.09 -5.40 -12.90
N SER A 44 4.21 -5.18 -11.60
CA SER A 44 4.91 -3.99 -11.06
C SER A 44 6.42 -4.01 -11.31
N GLY A 45 7.04 -5.19 -11.39
CA GLY A 45 8.50 -5.35 -11.40
C GLY A 45 9.13 -5.23 -10.01
N ASN A 46 8.34 -5.05 -8.96
CA ASN A 46 8.81 -4.86 -7.60
C ASN A 46 9.51 -6.10 -7.02
N PHE A 47 9.18 -7.32 -7.47
CA PHE A 47 9.88 -8.52 -7.00
C PHE A 47 11.36 -8.49 -7.40
N LYS A 48 11.63 -8.10 -8.65
CA LYS A 48 13.00 -7.95 -9.15
C LYS A 48 13.72 -6.83 -8.41
N ASN A 49 13.09 -5.66 -8.28
CA ASN A 49 13.69 -4.51 -7.57
C ASN A 49 14.03 -4.86 -6.12
N LEU A 50 13.11 -5.54 -5.41
CA LEU A 50 13.36 -6.03 -4.05
C LEU A 50 14.54 -6.99 -4.00
N THR A 51 14.56 -7.98 -4.90
CA THR A 51 15.64 -8.97 -4.95
C THR A 51 16.98 -8.30 -5.18
N ASP A 52 17.06 -7.37 -6.14
CA ASP A 52 18.27 -6.63 -6.45
C ASP A 52 18.72 -5.76 -5.25
N ALA A 53 17.78 -5.13 -4.55
CA ALA A 53 18.08 -4.29 -3.39
C ALA A 53 18.73 -5.08 -2.24
N ILE A 54 18.27 -6.31 -1.98
CA ILE A 54 18.81 -7.13 -0.88
C ILE A 54 20.05 -7.94 -1.26
N GLN A 55 20.43 -8.00 -2.55
CA GLN A 55 21.62 -8.74 -3.02
C GLN A 55 22.93 -8.32 -2.35
N VAL A 56 23.01 -7.10 -1.82
CA VAL A 56 24.16 -6.59 -1.05
C VAL A 56 24.57 -7.51 0.10
N TRP A 57 23.65 -8.32 0.62
CA TRP A 57 23.91 -9.27 1.71
C TRP A 57 23.99 -10.73 1.29
N SER A 58 23.98 -11.04 -0.02
CA SER A 58 23.94 -12.41 -0.54
C SER A 58 22.86 -13.28 0.15
N PRO A 59 21.60 -12.81 0.20
CA PRO A 59 20.56 -13.46 0.99
C PRO A 59 20.16 -14.80 0.39
N PRO A 60 19.63 -15.72 1.22
CA PRO A 60 19.07 -16.95 0.70
C PRO A 60 17.84 -16.65 -0.19
N TRP A 61 17.63 -17.47 -1.21
CA TRP A 61 16.61 -17.26 -2.25
C TRP A 61 15.17 -17.12 -1.72
N TRP A 62 14.87 -17.71 -0.55
CA TRP A 62 13.54 -17.65 0.06
C TRP A 62 13.24 -16.28 0.69
N LEU A 63 14.27 -15.48 1.01
CA LEU A 63 14.08 -14.19 1.69
C LEU A 63 13.35 -13.18 0.80
N SER A 64 13.68 -13.11 -0.50
CA SER A 64 12.94 -12.27 -1.45
C SER A 64 11.45 -12.62 -1.46
N TRP A 65 11.12 -13.91 -1.48
CA TRP A 65 9.73 -14.37 -1.46
C TRP A 65 9.03 -14.03 -0.15
N LEU A 66 9.69 -14.23 0.99
CA LEU A 66 9.12 -13.88 2.29
C LEU A 66 8.80 -12.38 2.38
N LEU A 67 9.78 -11.53 2.04
CA LEU A 67 9.62 -10.08 2.09
C LEU A 67 8.57 -9.59 1.09
N PHE A 68 8.58 -10.13 -0.14
CA PHE A 68 7.58 -9.78 -1.15
C PHE A 68 6.17 -10.20 -0.73
N SER A 69 6.00 -11.42 -0.23
CA SER A 69 4.71 -11.89 0.28
C SER A 69 4.22 -11.03 1.45
N ALA A 70 5.11 -10.62 2.35
CA ALA A 70 4.75 -9.70 3.44
C ALA A 70 4.20 -8.37 2.89
N VAL A 71 4.87 -7.76 1.90
CA VAL A 71 4.39 -6.54 1.23
C VAL A 71 3.02 -6.74 0.60
N VAL A 72 2.84 -7.81 -0.16
CA VAL A 72 1.56 -8.09 -0.85
C VAL A 72 0.43 -8.32 0.15
N SER A 73 0.67 -9.09 1.20
CA SER A 73 -0.31 -9.31 2.26
C SER A 73 -0.67 -8.02 2.99
N TRP A 74 0.30 -7.13 3.23
CA TRP A 74 0.06 -5.84 3.86
C TRP A 74 -0.77 -4.91 2.97
N GLN A 75 -0.48 -4.86 1.67
CA GLN A 75 -1.27 -4.11 0.69
C GLN A 75 -2.70 -4.63 0.58
N LEU A 76 -2.88 -5.96 0.59
CA LEU A 76 -4.21 -6.58 0.60
C LEU A 76 -4.98 -6.18 1.86
N LEU A 77 -4.36 -6.25 3.04
CA LEU A 77 -4.98 -5.85 4.30
C LEU A 77 -5.40 -4.37 4.26
N ALA A 78 -4.52 -3.48 3.78
CA ALA A 78 -4.83 -2.06 3.63
C ALA A 78 -6.02 -1.83 2.67
N ALA A 79 -6.02 -2.49 1.50
CA ALA A 79 -7.12 -2.38 0.53
C ALA A 79 -8.46 -2.84 1.12
N LEU A 80 -8.47 -3.96 1.85
CA LEU A 80 -9.66 -4.48 2.52
C LEU A 80 -10.16 -3.54 3.62
N LEU A 81 -9.25 -2.98 4.43
CA LEU A 81 -9.62 -2.03 5.49
C LEU A 81 -10.18 -0.72 4.93
N PHE A 82 -9.61 -0.18 3.85
CA PHE A 82 -10.17 1.00 3.19
C PHE A 82 -11.53 0.71 2.55
N GLY A 83 -11.70 -0.44 1.89
CA GLY A 83 -13.01 -0.88 1.38
C GLY A 83 -14.04 -1.01 2.49
N TRP A 84 -13.64 -1.58 3.64
CA TRP A 84 -14.49 -1.70 4.82
C TRP A 84 -14.81 -0.33 5.44
N ALA A 85 -13.85 0.59 5.48
CA ALA A 85 -14.06 1.96 5.96
C ALA A 85 -15.12 2.70 5.13
N VAL A 86 -15.08 2.55 3.80
CA VAL A 86 -16.08 3.11 2.88
C VAL A 86 -17.45 2.50 3.15
N LEU A 87 -17.56 1.17 3.13
CA LEU A 87 -18.84 0.47 3.32
C LEU A 87 -19.47 0.76 4.68
N SER A 88 -18.68 0.68 5.77
CA SER A 88 -19.19 0.96 7.11
C SER A 88 -19.64 2.41 7.26
N SER A 89 -18.90 3.37 6.69
CA SER A 89 -19.28 4.79 6.74
C SER A 89 -20.57 5.07 5.96
N LEU A 90 -20.76 4.41 4.80
CA LEU A 90 -22.01 4.49 4.03
C LEU A 90 -23.19 3.90 4.80
N MET A 91 -23.01 2.73 5.43
CA MET A 91 -24.06 2.07 6.21
C MET A 91 -24.48 2.90 7.45
N LYS A 92 -23.53 3.59 8.08
CA LYS A 92 -23.80 4.47 9.23
C LYS A 92 -24.36 5.83 8.83
N GLY A 93 -24.15 6.27 7.59
CA GLY A 93 -24.44 7.64 7.16
C GLY A 93 -23.48 8.69 7.76
N SER A 94 -22.37 8.25 8.35
CA SER A 94 -21.35 9.10 8.98
C SER A 94 -19.99 8.39 8.95
N MET A 95 -18.88 9.13 9.05
CA MET A 95 -17.52 8.54 9.04
C MET A 95 -17.31 7.55 10.20
N ASP A 96 -16.98 6.30 9.87
CA ASP A 96 -16.63 5.28 10.86
C ASP A 96 -15.16 5.38 11.31
N LEU A 97 -14.90 6.29 12.25
CA LEU A 97 -13.54 6.66 12.65
C LEU A 97 -12.69 5.47 13.14
N ALA A 98 -13.29 4.46 13.77
CA ALA A 98 -12.54 3.31 14.27
C ALA A 98 -11.90 2.50 13.13
N ILE A 99 -12.68 2.24 12.07
CA ILE A 99 -12.20 1.49 10.90
C ILE A 99 -11.28 2.38 10.06
N ILE A 100 -11.63 3.66 9.88
CA ILE A 100 -10.80 4.62 9.15
C ILE A 100 -9.40 4.70 9.77
N ASN A 101 -9.32 4.79 11.10
CA ASN A 101 -8.03 4.80 11.81
C ASN A 101 -7.24 3.51 11.57
N SER A 102 -7.91 2.36 11.67
CA SER A 102 -7.26 1.08 11.41
C SER A 102 -6.69 1.02 9.99
N ALA A 103 -7.46 1.48 8.99
CA ALA A 103 -7.03 1.52 7.59
C ALA A 103 -5.80 2.42 7.39
N PHE A 104 -5.86 3.67 7.89
CA PHE A 104 -4.74 4.60 7.78
C PHE A 104 -3.51 4.16 8.58
N THR A 105 -3.67 3.62 9.79
CA THR A 105 -2.55 3.11 10.59
C THR A 105 -1.84 1.96 9.88
N VAL A 106 -2.59 0.98 9.35
CA VAL A 106 -1.99 -0.13 8.60
C VAL A 106 -1.28 0.37 7.35
N ALA A 107 -1.89 1.28 6.59
CA ALA A 107 -1.32 1.81 5.37
C ALA A 107 -0.06 2.67 5.61
N LEU A 108 -0.10 3.59 6.59
CA LEU A 108 1.06 4.39 6.99
C LEU A 108 2.19 3.49 7.53
N GLY A 109 1.84 2.43 8.26
CA GLY A 109 2.80 1.45 8.75
C GLY A 109 3.61 0.78 7.64
N LEU A 110 2.97 0.49 6.49
CA LEU A 110 3.68 -0.03 5.33
C LEU A 110 4.73 0.96 4.81
N TRP A 111 4.37 2.23 4.68
CA TRP A 111 5.31 3.26 4.20
C TRP A 111 6.45 3.50 5.16
N VAL A 112 6.17 3.50 6.47
CA VAL A 112 7.20 3.56 7.51
C VAL A 112 8.16 2.38 7.38
N ALA A 113 7.64 1.16 7.19
CA ALA A 113 8.47 -0.02 6.98
C ALA A 113 9.35 0.12 5.73
N PHE A 114 8.81 0.65 4.62
CA PHE A 114 9.61 0.91 3.43
C PHE A 114 10.70 1.96 3.64
N MET A 115 10.42 3.10 4.26
CA MET A 115 11.44 4.11 4.54
C MET A 115 12.57 3.56 5.43
N LEU A 116 12.23 2.74 6.44
CA LEU A 116 13.24 2.08 7.26
C LEU A 116 14.08 1.09 6.45
N VAL A 117 13.46 0.32 5.56
CA VAL A 117 14.16 -0.62 4.69
C VAL A 117 15.02 0.11 3.66
N ASP A 118 14.55 1.22 3.09
CA ASP A 118 15.33 2.05 2.16
C ASP A 118 16.59 2.57 2.82
N GLU A 119 16.52 3.05 4.06
CA GLU A 119 17.68 3.51 4.82
C GLU A 119 18.67 2.35 5.09
N ILE A 120 18.17 1.19 5.53
CA ILE A 120 19.01 0.03 5.80
C ILE A 120 19.71 -0.47 4.52
N LEU A 121 19.01 -0.48 3.39
CA LEU A 121 19.50 -0.94 2.09
C LEU A 121 20.19 0.16 1.26
N LYS A 122 20.19 1.41 1.74
CA LYS A 122 20.69 2.61 1.06
C LYS A 122 20.05 2.84 -0.32
N GLN A 123 18.74 2.60 -0.43
CA GLN A 123 17.94 2.75 -1.66
C GLN A 123 17.31 4.16 -1.74
N TYR A 124 18.14 5.19 -1.76
CA TYR A 124 17.67 6.59 -1.67
C TYR A 124 16.83 7.05 -2.88
N ASP A 125 17.03 6.43 -4.05
CA ASP A 125 16.24 6.73 -5.25
C ASP A 125 14.76 6.31 -5.09
N THR A 126 14.48 5.24 -4.32
CA THR A 126 13.11 4.77 -4.04
C THR A 126 12.49 5.45 -2.82
N GLU A 127 13.32 5.84 -1.85
CA GLU A 127 12.89 6.49 -0.61
C GLU A 127 12.02 7.72 -0.87
N HIS A 128 12.39 8.55 -1.85
CA HIS A 128 11.64 9.75 -2.21
C HIS A 128 10.16 9.45 -2.48
N ASN A 129 9.87 8.39 -3.24
CA ASN A 129 8.49 8.01 -3.56
C ASN A 129 7.75 7.51 -2.31
N HIS A 130 8.41 6.74 -1.44
CA HIS A 130 7.80 6.24 -0.21
C HIS A 130 7.48 7.38 0.76
N ILE A 131 8.35 8.39 0.88
CA ILE A 131 8.09 9.61 1.66
C ILE A 131 6.89 10.38 1.08
N LEU A 132 6.83 10.55 -0.25
CA LEU A 132 5.70 11.22 -0.91
C LEU A 132 4.37 10.50 -0.64
N PHE A 133 4.34 9.17 -0.74
CA PHE A 133 3.12 8.40 -0.44
C PHE A 133 2.73 8.48 1.03
N PHE A 134 3.71 8.42 1.95
CA PHE A 134 3.48 8.62 3.38
C PHE A 134 2.85 9.99 3.66
N MET A 135 3.45 11.06 3.12
CA MET A 135 2.94 12.42 3.28
C MET A 135 1.55 12.59 2.66
N ALA A 136 1.33 12.07 1.46
CA ALA A 136 0.03 12.14 0.79
C ALA A 136 -1.06 11.43 1.60
N GLN A 137 -0.76 10.28 2.22
CA GLN A 137 -1.69 9.59 3.12
C GLN A 137 -1.95 10.38 4.39
N LEU A 138 -0.89 10.92 5.03
CA LEU A 138 -1.03 11.71 6.23
C LEU A 138 -1.88 12.98 5.97
N LEU A 139 -1.64 13.65 4.85
CA LEU A 139 -2.43 14.80 4.40
C LEU A 139 -3.86 14.42 4.03
N SER A 140 -4.11 13.21 3.54
CA SER A 140 -5.48 12.70 3.31
C SER A 140 -6.19 12.33 4.62
N PHE A 141 -5.43 11.95 5.65
CA PHE A 141 -5.95 11.57 6.95
C PHE A 141 -6.38 12.80 7.78
N MET A 142 -5.64 13.91 7.71
CA MET A 142 -5.96 15.13 8.45
C MET A 142 -7.40 15.66 8.20
N PRO A 143 -7.90 15.78 6.95
CA PRO A 143 -9.25 16.21 6.68
C PRO A 143 -10.35 15.38 7.34
N ILE A 144 -10.10 14.09 7.64
CA ILE A 144 -11.07 13.24 8.35
C ILE A 144 -11.45 13.87 9.70
N TYR A 145 -10.47 14.49 10.37
CA TYR A 145 -10.60 15.08 11.70
C TYR A 145 -10.82 16.59 11.71
N VAL A 146 -10.22 17.31 10.76
CA VAL A 146 -10.23 18.78 10.76
C VAL A 146 -11.49 19.33 10.11
N LEU A 147 -12.00 18.68 9.07
CA LEU A 147 -13.23 19.11 8.41
C LEU A 147 -14.45 18.65 9.20
N PRO A 148 -15.57 19.42 9.18
CA PRO A 148 -16.78 19.05 9.89
C PRO A 148 -17.33 17.69 9.43
N SER A 149 -18.13 17.07 10.30
CA SER A 149 -18.87 15.83 9.98
C SER A 149 -20.03 16.11 9.04
#